data_AF-A0A956D2R1-F1
#
_entry.id   AF-A0A956D2R1-F1
#
_cell.length_a   1.000
_cell.length_b   1.000
_cell.length_c   1.000
_cell.angle_alpha   90.00
_cell.angle_beta   90.00
_cell.angle_gamma   90.00
#
_symmetry.space_group_name_H-M   'P 1'
#
loop_
_entity.id
_entity.type
_entity.pdbx_description
1 polymer ?
#
loop_
_entity_poly.entity_id
_entity_poly.type
_entity_poly.pdbx_seq_one_letter_code
_entity_poly.pdbx_strand_id
1 'polypeptide(L)'
;MARPRKAQKRAAKKAPNRRGAPDAIAKRRASRALNQLFESGGTGPGLDGRTLKRKKRLLDELKEGRDGQPLKAVELLKHASDLLELGETLTSLRKLKPKLPSAPTLDADAASVIATAQTAYAFDERAWKLLGVNLDKLAAPPPKRERGGARKKKTRSRKSA
;
A
#
# COMPACT_ATOMS: atom_id res chain seq x y z
N MET A 1 -6.93 38.92 78.09
CA MET A 1 -7.38 37.61 77.55
C MET A 1 -8.11 37.85 76.23
N ALA A 2 -7.57 37.37 75.10
CA ALA A 2 -8.11 37.58 73.76
C ALA A 2 -8.89 36.34 73.28
N ARG A 3 -10.11 36.53 72.76
CA ARG A 3 -10.95 35.47 72.18
C ARG A 3 -10.56 35.20 70.72
N PRO A 4 -10.38 33.94 70.27
CA PRO A 4 -10.11 33.67 68.86
C PRO A 4 -11.40 33.70 68.03
N ARG A 5 -11.40 34.47 66.94
CA ARG A 5 -12.48 34.47 65.93
C ARG A 5 -12.35 33.22 65.05
N LYS A 6 -13.33 32.31 65.14
CA LYS A 6 -13.42 31.08 64.34
C LYS A 6 -13.82 31.45 62.90
N ALA A 7 -12.86 31.50 61.97
CA ALA A 7 -13.12 31.71 60.56
C ALA A 7 -13.76 30.45 59.94
N GLN A 8 -15.08 30.49 59.72
CA GLN A 8 -15.78 29.47 58.95
C GLN A 8 -15.39 29.57 57.47
N LYS A 9 -14.46 28.72 57.02
CA LYS A 9 -14.21 28.49 55.59
C LYS A 9 -15.45 27.83 54.99
N ARG A 10 -16.27 28.61 54.27
CA ARG A 10 -17.33 28.07 53.41
C ARG A 10 -16.69 27.22 52.32
N ALA A 11 -16.97 25.91 52.32
CA ALA A 11 -16.55 25.01 51.25
C ALA A 11 -17.24 25.43 49.94
N ALA A 12 -16.47 25.99 49.01
CA ALA A 12 -16.95 26.29 47.68
C ALA A 12 -17.34 24.98 46.97
N LYS A 13 -18.63 24.81 46.67
CA LYS A 13 -19.11 23.69 45.85
C LYS A 13 -18.46 23.77 44.48
N LYS A 14 -17.65 22.77 44.10
CA LYS A 14 -17.06 22.65 42.75
C LYS A 14 -18.20 22.59 41.73
N ALA A 15 -18.24 23.56 40.82
CA ALA A 15 -19.19 23.55 39.71
C ALA A 15 -19.00 22.29 38.85
N PRO A 16 -20.09 21.65 38.38
CA PRO A 16 -19.99 20.46 37.53
C PRO A 16 -19.25 20.81 36.24
N ASN A 17 -18.23 20.02 35.94
CA ASN A 17 -17.28 20.25 34.85
C ASN A 17 -18.01 20.23 33.49
N ARG A 18 -18.17 21.40 32.84
CA ARG A 18 -18.81 21.56 31.52
C ARG A 18 -18.10 20.81 30.37
N ARG A 19 -16.96 20.17 30.62
CA ARG A 19 -16.20 19.36 29.65
C ARG A 19 -16.82 18.00 29.31
N GLY A 20 -17.88 17.58 29.99
CA GLY A 20 -18.46 16.25 29.78
C GLY A 20 -19.93 16.15 30.16
N ALA A 21 -20.80 16.98 29.57
CA ALA A 21 -22.21 16.66 29.59
C ALA A 21 -22.40 15.24 29.00
N PRO A 22 -23.14 14.34 29.66
CA PRO A 22 -23.27 12.93 29.24
C PRO A 22 -23.76 12.80 27.80
N ASP A 23 -24.66 13.69 27.38
CA ASP A 23 -25.17 13.78 26.02
C ASP A 23 -24.07 14.14 24.99
N ALA A 24 -23.16 15.06 25.31
CA ALA A 24 -22.04 15.39 24.43
C ALA A 24 -21.05 14.21 24.27
N ILE A 25 -20.88 13.40 25.33
CA ILE A 25 -20.06 12.18 25.27
C ILE A 25 -20.77 11.10 24.45
N ALA A 26 -22.09 10.93 24.63
CA ALA A 26 -22.90 9.99 23.86
C ALA A 26 -22.88 10.33 22.36
N LYS A 27 -23.07 11.60 22.00
CA LYS A 27 -22.95 12.10 20.62
C LYS A 27 -21.57 11.81 20.02
N ARG A 28 -20.49 12.08 20.77
CA ARG A 28 -19.12 11.74 20.33
C ARG A 28 -18.90 10.24 20.14
N ARG A 29 -19.44 9.40 21.03
CA ARG A 29 -19.35 7.94 20.92
C ARG A 29 -20.12 7.43 19.70
N ALA A 30 -21.35 7.92 19.50
CA ALA A 30 -22.17 7.58 18.34
C ALA A 30 -21.51 7.99 17.03
N SER A 31 -20.99 9.21 16.92
CA SER A 31 -20.26 9.65 15.72
C SER A 31 -19.01 8.80 15.45
N ARG A 32 -18.26 8.43 16.49
CA ARG A 32 -17.08 7.55 16.31
C ARG A 32 -17.47 6.14 15.85
N ALA A 33 -18.49 5.54 16.46
CA ALA A 33 -18.99 4.23 16.09
C ALA A 33 -19.53 4.22 14.64
N LEU A 34 -20.26 5.28 14.27
CA LEU A 34 -20.79 5.46 12.93
C LEU A 34 -19.66 5.64 11.90
N ASN A 35 -18.69 6.53 12.19
CA ASN A 35 -17.53 6.70 11.31
C ASN A 35 -16.72 5.40 11.18
N GLN A 36 -16.54 4.65 12.26
CA GLN A 36 -15.86 3.35 12.22
C GLN A 36 -16.61 2.34 11.33
N LEU A 37 -17.95 2.32 11.40
CA LEU A 37 -18.79 1.47 10.56
C LEU A 37 -18.58 1.78 9.06
N PHE A 38 -18.60 3.06 8.69
CA PHE A 38 -18.50 3.49 7.29
C PHE A 38 -17.06 3.59 6.76
N GLU A 39 -16.06 3.82 7.61
CA GLU A 39 -14.63 3.76 7.22
C GLU A 39 -14.16 2.32 6.98
N SER A 40 -14.80 1.33 7.62
CA SER A 40 -14.43 -0.09 7.51
C SER A 40 -14.94 -0.80 6.24
N GLY A 41 -15.45 -0.05 5.26
CA GLY A 41 -16.10 -0.57 4.05
C GLY A 41 -15.39 -1.78 3.41
N GLY A 42 -15.82 -2.98 3.79
CA GLY A 42 -15.52 -4.25 3.13
C GLY A 42 -14.15 -4.89 3.43
N THR A 43 -14.24 -6.15 3.86
CA THR A 43 -13.20 -7.22 3.87
C THR A 43 -12.11 -7.13 4.95
N GLY A 44 -12.46 -7.53 6.18
CA GLY A 44 -11.51 -8.01 7.19
C GLY A 44 -11.90 -7.62 8.63
N PRO A 45 -11.44 -8.35 9.65
CA PRO A 45 -11.54 -7.88 11.03
C PRO A 45 -10.91 -6.49 11.09
N GLY A 46 -11.66 -5.51 11.59
CA GLY A 46 -11.30 -4.10 11.56
C GLY A 46 -9.85 -3.90 12.00
N LEU A 47 -9.01 -3.48 11.06
CA LEU A 47 -7.60 -3.21 11.29
C LEU A 47 -7.48 -2.19 12.45
N ASP A 48 -6.64 -2.49 13.44
CA ASP A 48 -6.33 -1.57 14.55
C ASP A 48 -5.88 -0.21 13.98
N GLY A 49 -6.18 0.89 14.69
CA GLY A 49 -5.86 2.26 14.27
C GLY A 49 -4.38 2.44 13.91
N ARG A 50 -3.47 1.68 14.52
CA ARG A 50 -2.04 1.65 14.17
C ARG A 50 -1.79 0.97 12.82
N THR A 51 -2.45 -0.16 12.56
CA THR A 51 -2.33 -0.89 11.29
C THR A 51 -2.99 -0.14 10.13
N LEU A 52 -4.12 0.52 10.35
CA LEU A 52 -4.73 1.44 9.38
C LEU A 52 -3.79 2.61 9.05
N LYS A 53 -3.13 3.19 10.06
CA LYS A 53 -2.15 4.25 9.83
C LYS A 53 -0.95 3.76 9.02
N ARG A 54 -0.42 2.57 9.34
CA ARG A 54 0.66 1.92 8.56
C ARG A 54 0.21 1.68 7.12
N LYS A 55 -0.99 1.11 6.93
CA LYS A 55 -1.58 0.83 5.61
C LYS A 55 -1.67 2.10 4.77
N LYS A 56 -2.24 3.18 5.32
CA LYS A 56 -2.31 4.49 4.64
C LYS A 56 -0.92 5.01 4.27
N ARG A 57 0.04 4.97 5.21
CA ARG A 57 1.42 5.41 4.96
C ARG A 57 2.07 4.64 3.80
N LEU A 58 1.92 3.30 3.77
CA LEU A 58 2.48 2.46 2.70
C LEU A 58 1.83 2.74 1.34
N LEU A 59 0.51 3.00 1.31
CA LEU A 59 -0.20 3.38 0.09
C LEU A 59 0.28 4.74 -0.44
N ASP A 60 0.48 5.71 0.45
CA ASP A 60 1.00 7.03 0.10
C ASP A 60 2.44 6.94 -0.41
N GLU A 61 3.31 6.17 0.26
CA GLU A 61 4.70 5.93 -0.15
C GLU A 61 4.77 5.23 -1.52
N LEU A 62 3.88 4.27 -1.82
CA LEU A 62 3.82 3.64 -3.14
C LEU A 62 3.38 4.62 -4.24
N LYS A 63 2.45 5.51 -3.93
CA LYS A 63 1.89 6.47 -4.89
C LYS A 63 2.84 7.62 -5.18
N GLU A 64 3.37 8.24 -4.13
CA GLU A 64 4.16 9.47 -4.25
C GLU A 64 5.66 9.22 -4.28
N GLY A 65 6.08 8.03 -3.85
CA GLY A 65 7.46 7.71 -3.61
C GLY A 65 7.95 8.26 -2.27
N ARG A 66 9.27 8.19 -2.03
CA ARG A 66 9.90 8.78 -0.86
C ARG A 66 10.61 10.06 -1.27
N ASP A 67 10.28 11.17 -0.61
CA ASP A 67 10.85 12.49 -0.91
C ASP A 67 10.65 12.91 -2.39
N GLY A 68 9.53 12.49 -2.98
CA GLY A 68 9.17 12.76 -4.38
C GLY A 68 9.83 11.82 -5.41
N GLN A 69 10.80 11.01 -5.00
CA GLN A 69 11.50 10.03 -5.84
C GLN A 69 10.82 8.66 -5.82
N PRO A 70 10.83 7.91 -6.95
CA PRO A 70 10.28 6.55 -6.98
C PRO A 70 10.99 5.67 -5.94
N LEU A 71 10.23 4.75 -5.32
CA LEU A 71 10.78 3.79 -4.37
C LEU A 71 11.77 2.86 -5.08
N LYS A 72 12.79 2.41 -4.34
CA LYS A 72 13.69 1.36 -4.83
C LYS A 72 12.89 0.07 -5.06
N ALA A 73 13.33 -0.77 -5.99
CA ALA A 73 12.63 -2.01 -6.33
C ALA A 73 12.39 -2.92 -5.12
N VAL A 74 13.39 -3.07 -4.24
CA VAL A 74 13.29 -3.86 -2.99
C VAL A 74 12.26 -3.27 -2.02
N GLU A 75 12.26 -1.94 -1.85
CA GLU A 75 11.32 -1.25 -0.96
C GLU A 75 9.89 -1.36 -1.49
N LEU A 76 9.72 -1.19 -2.81
CA LEU A 76 8.44 -1.34 -3.48
C LEU A 76 7.87 -2.75 -3.31
N LEU A 77 8.69 -3.79 -3.53
CA LEU A 77 8.28 -5.19 -3.32
C LEU A 77 7.90 -5.46 -1.88
N LYS A 78 8.66 -4.92 -0.93
CA LYS A 78 8.34 -5.03 0.51
C LYS A 78 7.01 -4.36 0.84
N HIS A 79 6.80 -3.11 0.40
CA HIS A 79 5.57 -2.36 0.69
C HIS A 79 4.35 -2.99 0.02
N ALA A 80 4.51 -3.50 -1.20
CA ALA A 80 3.46 -4.24 -1.89
C ALA A 80 3.13 -5.55 -1.16
N SER A 81 4.13 -6.32 -0.73
CA SER A 81 3.91 -7.56 0.04
C SER A 81 3.19 -7.28 1.36
N ASP A 82 3.66 -6.28 2.12
CA ASP A 82 3.00 -5.83 3.37
C ASP A 82 1.53 -5.44 3.14
N LEU A 83 1.21 -4.76 2.04
CA LEU A 83 -0.15 -4.35 1.74
C LEU A 83 -1.04 -5.53 1.35
N LEU A 84 -0.52 -6.48 0.58
CA LEU A 84 -1.22 -7.72 0.24
C LEU A 84 -1.53 -8.55 1.49
N GLU A 85 -0.59 -8.63 2.44
CA GLU A 85 -0.82 -9.26 3.76
C GLU A 85 -1.91 -8.53 4.57
N LEU A 86 -1.97 -7.20 4.49
CA LEU A 86 -3.00 -6.37 5.11
C LEU A 86 -4.36 -6.41 4.37
N GLY A 87 -4.53 -7.32 3.40
CA GLY A 87 -5.77 -7.56 2.68
C GLY A 87 -6.04 -6.61 1.52
N GLU A 88 -5.05 -5.81 1.08
CA GLU A 88 -5.19 -5.09 -0.19
C GLU A 88 -5.15 -6.04 -1.38
N THR A 89 -5.80 -5.61 -2.46
CA THR A 89 -5.78 -6.36 -3.72
C THR A 89 -4.77 -5.77 -4.69
N LEU A 90 -4.17 -6.62 -5.54
CA LEU A 90 -3.31 -6.14 -6.63
C LEU A 90 -4.02 -5.11 -7.53
N THR A 91 -5.32 -5.27 -7.72
CA THR A 91 -6.14 -4.35 -8.52
C THR A 91 -6.20 -2.97 -7.88
N SER A 92 -6.38 -2.90 -6.55
CA SER A 92 -6.31 -1.65 -5.79
C SER A 92 -4.93 -1.00 -5.94
N LEU A 93 -3.85 -1.76 -5.77
CA LEU A 93 -2.49 -1.26 -5.87
C LEU A 93 -2.17 -0.72 -7.28
N ARG A 94 -2.63 -1.39 -8.35
CA ARG A 94 -2.45 -0.91 -9.72
C ARG A 94 -3.23 0.38 -9.99
N LYS A 95 -4.43 0.54 -9.44
CA LYS A 95 -5.24 1.77 -9.58
C LYS A 95 -4.57 3.00 -8.99
N LEU A 96 -3.69 2.82 -7.99
CA LEU A 96 -2.92 3.92 -7.39
C LEU A 96 -1.87 4.49 -8.35
N LYS A 97 -1.54 3.79 -9.43
CA LYS A 97 -0.47 4.16 -10.38
C LYS A 97 0.84 4.46 -9.65
N PRO A 98 1.42 3.47 -8.94
CA PRO A 98 2.62 3.69 -8.14
C PRO A 98 3.78 4.18 -9.01
N LYS A 99 4.63 5.03 -8.43
CA LYS A 99 5.88 5.43 -9.08
C LYS A 99 6.85 4.27 -9.08
N LEU A 100 6.83 3.50 -10.17
CA LEU A 100 7.69 2.34 -10.37
C LEU A 100 9.10 2.78 -10.77
N PRO A 101 10.15 2.10 -10.28
CA PRO A 101 11.48 2.21 -10.88
C PRO A 101 11.46 1.68 -12.31
N SER A 102 12.47 2.05 -13.11
CA SER A 102 12.58 1.57 -14.49
C SER A 102 12.58 0.04 -14.53
N ALA A 103 11.73 -0.53 -15.38
CA ALA A 103 11.63 -1.98 -15.52
C ALA A 103 12.96 -2.52 -16.05
N PRO A 104 13.56 -3.53 -15.41
CA PRO A 104 14.78 -4.15 -15.92
C PRO A 104 14.48 -4.91 -17.22
N THR A 105 15.47 -4.94 -18.11
CA THR A 105 15.46 -5.90 -19.22
C THR A 105 15.56 -7.31 -18.63
N LEU A 106 14.64 -8.20 -19.00
CA LEU A 106 14.63 -9.58 -18.54
C LEU A 106 15.65 -10.41 -19.32
N ASP A 107 16.92 -10.26 -18.97
CA ASP A 107 18.03 -11.12 -19.42
C ASP A 107 18.31 -12.25 -18.41
N ALA A 108 19.22 -13.17 -18.77
CA ALA A 108 19.57 -14.32 -17.95
C ALA A 108 20.20 -13.90 -16.61
N ASP A 109 20.99 -12.83 -16.62
CA ASP A 109 21.63 -12.28 -15.43
C ASP A 109 20.58 -11.66 -14.49
N ALA A 110 19.64 -10.85 -14.99
CA ALA A 110 18.53 -10.33 -14.20
C ALA A 110 17.66 -11.45 -13.63
N ALA A 111 17.42 -12.53 -14.39
CA ALA A 111 16.68 -13.69 -13.90
C ALA A 111 17.37 -14.35 -12.69
N SER A 112 18.70 -14.48 -12.73
CA SER A 112 19.48 -15.03 -11.61
C SER A 112 19.40 -14.12 -10.36
N VAL A 113 19.45 -12.80 -10.55
CA VAL A 113 19.33 -11.81 -9.47
C VAL A 113 17.92 -11.86 -8.85
N ILE A 114 16.88 -11.95 -9.68
CA ILE A 114 15.48 -12.08 -9.24
C ILE A 114 15.29 -13.37 -8.44
N ALA A 115 15.81 -14.51 -8.92
CA ALA A 115 15.71 -15.78 -8.21
C ALA A 115 16.44 -15.74 -6.86
N THR A 116 17.61 -15.12 -6.81
CA THR A 116 18.37 -14.91 -5.57
C THR A 116 17.61 -14.01 -4.60
N ALA A 117 17.03 -12.91 -5.09
CA ALA A 117 16.23 -11.99 -4.27
C ALA A 117 14.94 -12.67 -3.75
N GLN A 118 14.28 -13.48 -4.58
CA GLN A 118 13.10 -14.24 -4.17
C GLN A 118 13.44 -15.24 -3.07
N THR A 119 14.58 -15.93 -3.19
CA THR A 119 15.05 -16.87 -2.16
C THR A 119 15.45 -16.16 -0.86
N ALA A 120 16.09 -14.98 -0.96
CA ALA A 120 16.59 -14.25 0.21
C ALA A 120 15.49 -13.55 1.01
N TYR A 121 14.49 -12.97 0.34
CA TYR A 121 13.47 -12.14 0.99
C TYR A 121 12.08 -12.78 1.04
N ALA A 122 11.84 -13.85 0.28
CA ALA A 122 10.55 -14.54 0.18
C ALA A 122 9.37 -13.58 -0.06
N PHE A 123 9.52 -12.64 -0.99
CA PHE A 123 8.46 -11.69 -1.35
C PHE A 123 7.23 -12.40 -1.90
N ASP A 124 6.05 -11.79 -1.75
CA ASP A 124 4.83 -12.29 -2.38
C ASP A 124 4.99 -12.26 -3.91
N GLU A 125 4.78 -13.40 -4.56
CA GLU A 125 4.86 -13.55 -6.03
C GLU A 125 3.96 -12.55 -6.77
N ARG A 126 2.86 -12.15 -6.14
CA ARG A 126 1.91 -11.15 -6.65
C ARG A 126 2.56 -9.76 -6.71
N ALA A 127 3.44 -9.41 -5.77
CA ALA A 127 4.11 -8.11 -5.74
C ALA A 127 5.04 -7.92 -6.96
N TRP A 128 5.69 -8.99 -7.42
CA TRP A 128 6.53 -8.95 -8.64
C TRP A 128 5.76 -8.55 -9.90
N LYS A 129 4.46 -8.88 -9.95
CA LYS A 129 3.57 -8.48 -11.06
C LYS A 129 3.29 -6.98 -11.11
N LEU A 130 3.65 -6.21 -10.07
CA LEU A 130 3.63 -4.74 -10.10
C LEU A 130 4.85 -4.17 -10.83
N LEU A 131 6.01 -4.82 -10.68
CA LEU A 131 7.24 -4.47 -11.43
C LEU A 131 7.24 -5.02 -12.87
N GLY A 132 6.17 -5.69 -13.29
CA GLY A 132 6.08 -6.33 -14.61
C GLY A 132 6.84 -7.66 -14.72
N VAL A 133 7.37 -8.19 -13.61
CA VAL A 133 8.07 -9.47 -13.56
C VAL A 133 7.05 -10.58 -13.27
N ASN A 134 7.04 -11.62 -14.10
CA ASN A 134 6.25 -12.83 -13.83
C ASN A 134 7.21 -13.98 -13.52
N LEU A 135 7.26 -14.39 -12.26
CA LEU A 135 8.15 -15.47 -11.80
C LEU A 135 7.87 -16.80 -12.52
N ASP A 136 6.61 -17.10 -12.82
CA ASP A 136 6.20 -18.28 -13.60
C ASP A 136 6.87 -18.35 -14.99
N LYS A 137 7.08 -17.18 -15.61
CA LYS A 137 7.72 -17.07 -16.93
C LYS A 137 9.25 -17.08 -16.85
N LEU A 138 9.80 -16.86 -15.66
CA LEU A 138 11.24 -16.90 -15.39
C LEU A 138 11.72 -18.33 -15.15
N ALA A 139 10.89 -19.16 -14.51
CA ALA A 139 11.15 -20.59 -14.31
C ALA A 139 10.97 -21.41 -15.59
N ALA A 140 10.19 -20.90 -16.56
CA ALA A 140 10.09 -21.50 -17.87
C ALA A 140 11.43 -21.33 -18.63
N PRO A 141 12.01 -22.40 -19.21
CA PRO A 141 13.16 -22.23 -20.09
C PRO A 141 12.80 -21.23 -21.19
N PRO A 142 13.73 -20.34 -21.60
CA PRO A 142 13.42 -19.32 -22.59
C PRO A 142 12.82 -20.02 -23.82
N PRO A 143 11.66 -19.55 -24.35
CA PRO A 143 11.13 -20.12 -25.57
C PRO A 143 12.24 -20.01 -26.62
N LYS A 144 12.63 -21.15 -27.20
CA LYS A 144 13.58 -21.18 -28.31
C LYS A 144 13.09 -20.14 -29.31
N ARG A 145 13.85 -19.07 -29.49
CA ARG A 145 13.58 -18.10 -30.55
C ARG A 145 13.63 -18.89 -31.85
N GLU A 146 12.48 -19.17 -32.45
CA GLU A 146 12.43 -19.63 -33.82
C GLU A 146 13.03 -18.52 -34.67
N ARG A 147 14.31 -18.67 -35.02
CA ARG A 147 14.90 -17.97 -36.15
C ARG A 147 14.26 -18.58 -37.40
N GLY A 148 13.12 -18.04 -37.79
CA GLY A 148 12.48 -18.31 -39.08
C GLY A 148 11.57 -17.13 -39.41
N GLY A 149 11.60 -16.52 -40.58
CA GLY A 149 12.31 -16.81 -41.81
C GLY A 149 11.68 -15.97 -42.94
N ALA A 150 12.44 -15.80 -44.01
CA ALA A 150 12.00 -15.42 -45.36
C ALA A 150 11.48 -13.97 -45.59
N ARG A 151 12.43 -13.14 -46.05
CA ARG A 151 12.22 -12.09 -47.07
C ARG A 151 11.18 -12.53 -48.13
N LYS A 152 10.06 -11.82 -48.24
CA LYS A 152 9.24 -11.79 -49.46
C LYS A 152 9.64 -10.56 -50.29
N LYS A 153 10.53 -10.75 -51.27
CA LYS A 153 10.71 -9.78 -52.38
C LYS A 153 9.42 -9.79 -53.19
N LYS A 154 8.72 -8.65 -53.24
CA LYS A 154 7.55 -8.45 -54.10
C LYS A 154 8.04 -7.98 -55.46
N THR A 155 8.23 -8.91 -56.39
CA THR A 155 8.34 -8.59 -57.82
C THR A 155 6.94 -8.28 -58.35
N ARG A 156 6.73 -7.09 -58.91
CA ARG A 156 5.58 -6.80 -59.76
C ARG A 156 6.08 -6.27 -61.11
N SER A 157 6.20 -7.24 -62.02
CA SER A 157 5.83 -7.21 -63.44
C SER A 157 5.36 -5.87 -64.01
N ARG A 158 6.07 -5.40 -65.04
CA ARG A 158 5.57 -4.50 -66.08
C ARG A 158 4.34 -5.12 -66.75
N LYS A 159 3.33 -4.30 -67.08
CA LYS A 159 2.39 -4.59 -68.17
C LYS A 159 2.02 -3.28 -68.84
N SER A 160 2.27 -3.27 -70.14
CA SER A 160 2.02 -2.27 -71.16
C SER A 160 0.53 -2.03 -71.38
N ALA A 161 0.19 -0.77 -71.66
CA ALA A 161 -0.88 -0.33 -72.55
C ALA A 161 -0.40 0.98 -73.19
#